data_AF-A0A2P8VDT9-F1
#
_entry.id   AF-A0A2P8VDT9-F1
#
_cell.length_a   1.000
_cell.length_b   1.000
_cell.length_c   1.000
_cell.angle_alpha   90.00
_cell.angle_beta   90.00
_cell.angle_gamma   90.00
#
_symmetry.space_group_name_H-M   'P 1'
#
loop_
_entity.id
_entity.type
_entity.pdbx_description
1 polymer ?
#
loop_
_entity_poly.entity_id
_entity_poly.type
_entity_poly.pdbx_seq_one_letter_code
_entity_poly.pdbx_strand_id
1 'polypeptide(L)'
;SLNDFNVSYQLNAYTARPELMPRIYSELHQEIQDKCNAANIEILSPTFSALRDGNHSTLPSDYLPENYVAPSFSVRRAEKDP
;
A
#
# COMPACT_ATOMS: atom_id res chain seq x y z
N SER A 1 14.59 -8.67 15.52
CA SER A 1 13.61 -7.57 15.48
C SER A 1 13.16 -7.45 14.03
N LEU A 2 11.87 -7.55 13.74
CA LEU A 2 11.31 -7.54 12.36
C LEU A 2 10.71 -6.16 11.98
N ASN A 3 10.99 -5.13 12.77
CA ASN A 3 10.33 -3.84 12.69
C ASN A 3 11.11 -2.76 11.91
N ASP A 4 12.19 -3.13 11.23
CA ASP A 4 13.16 -2.15 10.75
C ASP A 4 12.76 -1.47 9.42
N PHE A 5 11.62 -1.84 8.81
CA PHE A 5 11.26 -1.38 7.45
C PHE A 5 9.79 -0.93 7.27
N ASN A 6 9.02 -0.69 8.34
CA ASN A 6 7.66 -0.16 8.22
C ASN A 6 7.32 0.84 9.34
N VAL A 7 6.45 1.78 9.02
CA VAL A 7 5.91 2.74 9.98
C VAL A 7 4.66 2.14 10.61
N SER A 8 4.68 1.95 11.93
CA SER A 8 3.56 1.40 12.68
C SER A 8 2.71 2.51 13.29
N TYR A 9 1.41 2.49 12.97
CA TYR A 9 0.40 3.35 13.58
C TYR A 9 -0.57 2.50 14.41
N GLN A 10 -0.96 3.01 15.58
CA GLN A 10 -1.94 2.34 16.45
C GLN A 10 -3.18 3.22 16.63
N LEU A 11 -4.36 2.62 16.49
CA LEU A 11 -5.64 3.23 16.79
C LEU A 11 -6.27 2.53 18.00
N ASN A 12 -6.62 3.31 19.02
CA ASN A 12 -7.30 2.83 20.22
C ASN A 12 -8.69 3.46 20.28
N ALA A 13 -9.73 2.63 20.36
CA ALA A 13 -11.12 3.06 20.42
C ALA A 13 -11.93 2.16 21.36
N TYR A 14 -13.03 2.69 21.89
CA TYR A 14 -13.93 1.96 22.80
C TYR A 14 -15.34 1.92 22.20
N THR A 15 -16.05 0.81 22.40
CA THR A 15 -17.45 0.67 22.01
C THR A 15 -18.29 0.28 23.21
N ALA A 16 -19.50 0.86 23.31
CA ALA A 16 -20.51 0.44 24.26
C ALA A 16 -21.31 -0.80 23.79
N ARG A 17 -21.05 -1.26 22.55
CA ARG A 17 -21.75 -2.37 21.88
C ARG A 17 -20.74 -3.45 21.48
N PRO A 18 -20.27 -4.28 22.43
CA PRO A 18 -19.23 -5.28 22.17
C PRO A 18 -19.66 -6.36 21.16
N GLU A 19 -20.95 -6.63 21.03
CA GLU A 19 -21.50 -7.58 20.06
C GLU A 19 -21.26 -7.15 18.60
N LEU A 20 -21.02 -5.85 18.37
CA LEU A 20 -20.70 -5.31 17.04
C LEU A 20 -19.20 -5.33 16.74
N MET A 21 -18.34 -5.74 17.69
CA MET A 21 -16.89 -5.69 17.50
C MET A 21 -16.38 -6.34 16.21
N PRO A 22 -16.82 -7.56 15.84
CA PRO A 22 -16.36 -8.19 14.60
C PRO A 22 -16.67 -7.33 13.37
N ARG A 23 -17.87 -6.74 13.33
CA ARG A 23 -18.30 -5.88 12.23
C ARG A 23 -17.53 -4.56 12.22
N ILE A 24 -17.39 -3.91 13.38
CA ILE A 24 -16.63 -2.66 13.53
C ILE A 24 -15.18 -2.88 13.09
N TYR A 25 -14.54 -3.98 13.47
CA TYR A 25 -13.18 -4.30 13.04
C TYR A 25 -13.10 -4.51 11.52
N SER A 26 -14.02 -5.27 10.93
CA SER A 26 -14.04 -5.48 9.48
C SER A 26 -14.24 -4.17 8.72
N GLU A 27 -15.20 -3.34 9.14
CA GLU A 27 -15.46 -2.03 8.53
C GLU A 27 -14.26 -1.09 8.71
N LEU A 28 -13.63 -1.07 9.88
CA LEU A 28 -12.43 -0.26 10.14
C LEU A 28 -11.27 -0.66 9.21
N HIS A 29 -11.02 -1.96 9.04
CA HIS A 29 -9.97 -2.44 8.13
C HIS A 29 -10.27 -2.11 6.67
N GLN A 30 -11.54 -2.16 6.27
CA GLN A 30 -11.95 -1.76 4.92
C GLN A 30 -11.73 -0.25 4.72
N GLU A 31 -12.23 0.58 5.64
CA GLU A 31 -12.09 2.04 5.56
C GLU A 31 -10.63 2.49 5.57
N ILE A 32 -9.76 1.85 6.36
CA ILE A 32 -8.31 2.16 6.33
C ILE A 32 -7.74 1.91 4.93
N GLN A 33 -8.07 0.77 4.32
CA GLN A 33 -7.60 0.46 2.97
C GLN A 33 -8.14 1.47 1.95
N ASP A 34 -9.44 1.76 1.98
CA ASP A 34 -10.09 2.69 1.04
C ASP A 34 -9.54 4.12 1.18
N LYS A 35 -9.33 4.60 2.41
CA LYS A 35 -8.75 5.94 2.65
C LYS A 35 -7.29 6.03 2.25
N CYS A 36 -6.49 4.99 2.50
CA CYS A 36 -5.11 4.96 2.04
C CYS A 36 -5.05 4.93 0.50
N ASN A 37 -5.86 4.09 -0.15
CA ASN A 37 -5.93 4.03 -1.61
C ASN A 37 -6.36 5.38 -2.22
N ALA A 38 -7.41 6.02 -1.68
CA ALA A 38 -7.87 7.34 -2.13
C ALA A 38 -6.81 8.45 -1.95
N ALA A 39 -5.90 8.29 -0.99
CA ALA A 39 -4.78 9.20 -0.75
C ALA A 39 -3.51 8.82 -1.53
N ASN A 40 -3.55 7.81 -2.41
CA ASN A 40 -2.39 7.23 -3.10
C ASN A 40 -1.30 6.71 -2.14
N ILE A 41 -1.69 6.21 -0.98
CA ILE A 41 -0.81 5.60 0.03
C ILE A 41 -0.87 4.07 -0.11
N GLU A 42 0.23 3.45 -0.52
CA GLU A 42 0.36 2.00 -0.64
C GLU A 42 0.58 1.35 0.75
N ILE A 43 -0.36 0.53 1.22
CA ILE A 43 -0.17 -0.32 2.40
C ILE A 43 0.63 -1.56 1.97
N LEU A 44 1.90 -1.63 2.36
CA LEU A 44 2.80 -2.71 1.99
C LEU A 44 3.05 -3.66 3.16
N SER A 45 3.27 -4.94 2.84
CA SER A 45 3.70 -5.91 3.84
C SER A 45 5.15 -5.62 4.27
N PRO A 46 5.57 -6.05 5.48
CA PRO A 46 6.91 -5.79 6.01
C PRO A 46 8.06 -6.26 5.12
N THR A 47 7.81 -7.23 4.23
CA THR A 47 8.80 -7.81 3.33
C THR A 47 8.34 -7.68 1.88
N PHE A 48 8.14 -6.43 1.44
CA PHE A 48 7.83 -6.14 0.05
C PHE A 48 9.08 -5.65 -0.69
N SER A 49 9.59 -6.48 -1.62
CA SER A 49 10.66 -6.11 -2.54
C SER A 49 10.06 -5.77 -3.90
N ALA A 50 10.05 -4.49 -4.27
CA ALA A 50 9.68 -4.05 -5.61
C ALA A 50 10.81 -3.28 -6.28
N LEU A 51 11.19 -3.72 -7.48
CA LEU A 51 11.97 -2.93 -8.41
C LEU A 51 11.01 -1.89 -9.03
N ARG A 52 11.11 -0.63 -8.61
CA ARG A 52 10.20 0.46 -9.05
C ARG A 52 10.46 0.96 -10.48
N ASP A 53 11.41 0.37 -11.21
CA ASP A 53 11.76 0.72 -12.59
C ASP A 53 10.82 0.04 -13.61
N GLY A 54 9.51 0.32 -13.56
CA GLY A 54 8.58 -0.20 -14.58
C GLY A 54 7.65 -1.33 -14.14
N ASN A 55 7.30 -1.42 -12.85
CA ASN A 55 6.25 -2.33 -12.38
C ASN A 55 4.91 -1.59 -12.18
N HIS A 56 3.81 -2.30 -12.42
CA HIS A 56 2.44 -1.82 -12.20
C HIS A 56 2.25 -1.44 -10.72
N SER A 57 1.57 -0.31 -10.46
CA SER A 57 1.23 0.09 -9.08
C SER A 57 0.34 -0.98 -8.44
N THR A 58 0.50 -1.20 -7.13
CA THR A 58 -0.32 -2.17 -6.39
C THR A 58 -1.71 -1.62 -6.04
N LEU A 59 -2.02 -0.37 -6.39
CA LEU A 59 -3.33 0.20 -6.21
C LEU A 59 -4.36 -0.53 -7.10
N PRO A 60 -5.58 -0.80 -6.59
CA PRO A 60 -6.66 -1.32 -7.43
C PRO A 60 -6.94 -0.37 -8.60
N SER A 61 -7.41 -0.93 -9.72
CA SER A 61 -7.69 -0.19 -10.97
C SER A 61 -8.56 1.04 -10.76
N ASP A 62 -9.50 0.95 -9.82
CA ASP A 62 -10.50 1.99 -9.53
C ASP A 62 -9.88 3.25 -8.90
N TYR A 63 -8.65 3.13 -8.39
CA TYR A 63 -7.88 4.22 -7.80
C TYR A 63 -6.74 4.70 -8.70
N LEU A 64 -6.60 4.14 -9.90
CA LEU A 64 -5.62 4.60 -10.89
C LEU A 64 -6.24 5.71 -11.78
N PRO A 65 -5.46 6.71 -12.20
CA PRO A 65 -5.90 7.69 -13.20
C PRO A 65 -6.40 7.00 -14.48
N GLU A 66 -7.42 7.56 -15.15
CA GLU A 66 -7.93 7.03 -16.44
C GLU A 66 -6.84 6.90 -17.52
N ASN A 67 -5.79 7.72 -17.43
CA ASN A 67 -4.63 7.71 -18.31
C ASN A 67 -3.41 7.00 -17.71
N TYR A 68 -3.60 6.14 -16.71
CA TYR A 68 -2.51 5.39 -16.11
C TYR A 68 -1.89 4.42 -17.13
N VAL A 69 -0.62 4.65 -17.46
CA VAL A 69 0.19 3.74 -18.26
C VAL A 69 1.22 3.14 -17.32
N ALA A 70 1.20 1.81 -17.18
CA ALA A 70 2.23 1.11 -16.42
C ALA A 70 3.60 1.44 -17.06
N PRO A 71 4.57 1.96 -16.29
CA PRO A 71 5.88 2.31 -16.84
C PRO A 71 6.58 1.05 -17.37
N SER A 72 7.30 1.16 -18.48
CA SER A 72 8.07 0.04 -19.06
C SER A 72 9.44 -0.09 -18.39
N PHE A 73 9.83 -1.33 -18.08
CA PHE A 73 11.16 -1.64 -17.53
C PHE A 73 12.28 -1.19 -18.48
N SER A 74 13.15 -0.28 -18.02
CA SER A 74 14.14 0.39 -18.86
C SER A 74 15.57 -0.09 -18.56
N VAL A 75 16.05 -1.09 -19.30
CA VAL A 75 17.45 -1.55 -19.18
C VAL A 75 18.39 -0.58 -19.90
N ARG A 76 19.13 0.24 -19.15
CA ARG A 76 20.29 0.97 -19.67
C ARG A 76 21.56 0.17 -19.38
N ARG A 77 22.35 -0.11 -20.41
CA ARG A 77 23.68 -0.69 -20.24
C ARG A 77 24.58 0.38 -19.61
N ALA A 78 25.16 0.11 -18.44
CA ALA A 78 26.21 0.95 -17.90
C ALA A 78 27.42 0.89 -18.85
N GLU A 79 27.78 2.01 -19.44
CA GLU A 79 29.09 2.15 -20.07
C GLU A 79 30.15 2.04 -18.97
N LYS A 80 31.06 1.10 -19.15
CA LYS A 80 32.21 0.93 -18.26
C LYS A 80 33.18 2.05 -18.64
N ASP A 81 33.35 3.04 -17.76
CA ASP A 81 34.40 4.04 -17.92
C ASP A 81 35.76 3.32 -18.10
N PRO A 82 36.60 3.78 -19.03
CA PRO A 82 37.83 3.09 -19.47
C PRO A 82 38.90 2.96 -18.37
#